data_AF-A0AAP5IB52-F1
#
_entry.id   AF-A0AAP5IB52-F1
#
_cell.length_a   1.000
_cell.length_b   1.000
_cell.length_c   1.000
_cell.angle_alpha   90.00
_cell.angle_beta   90.00
_cell.angle_gamma   90.00
#
_symmetry.space_group_name_H-M   'P 1'
#
loop_
_entity.id
_entity.type
_entity.pdbx_description
1 polymer ?
#
loop_
_entity_poly.entity_id
_entity_poly.type
_entity_poly.pdbx_seq_one_letter_code
_entity_poly.pdbx_strand_id
1 'polypeptide(L)'
;MPNHNTLDKDEITSLGASLRPIEQKLLKQDVQKDITRIWLQGIEPYFDVFFEFKNDEIVWFQFTLRGKSLSWDTKSKAWQTGLTNELKRDDISFYPASKTIDNDNLVDWEFTNLVKSILETRAEEQIFAKAIALFNAQDQEMGDEN
;
A
#
# COMPACT_ATOMS: atom_id res chain seq x y z
N MET A 1 -9.26 0.64 27.47
CA MET A 1 -8.14 1.55 27.19
C MET A 1 -8.16 1.80 25.68
N PRO A 2 -8.53 2.99 25.17
CA PRO A 2 -8.50 3.22 23.74
C PRO A 2 -7.15 3.86 23.39
N ASN A 3 -6.21 3.07 22.87
CA ASN A 3 -5.02 3.62 22.21
C ASN A 3 -5.44 4.12 20.83
N HIS A 4 -5.84 5.39 20.73
CA HIS A 4 -5.93 6.10 19.45
C HIS A 4 -4.50 6.35 18.95
N ASN A 5 -3.96 5.39 18.21
CA ASN A 5 -2.62 5.46 17.64
C ASN A 5 -2.67 6.32 16.35
N THR A 6 -3.10 7.57 16.50
CA THR A 6 -3.04 8.56 15.43
C THR A 6 -1.58 8.98 15.29
N LEU A 7 -0.95 8.60 14.17
CA LEU A 7 0.42 9.02 13.88
C LEU A 7 0.42 10.55 13.74
N ASP A 8 1.44 11.20 14.28
CA ASP A 8 1.57 12.64 14.11
C ASP A 8 2.06 13.00 12.70
N LYS A 9 2.00 14.29 12.36
CA LYS A 9 2.37 14.77 11.01
C LYS A 9 3.85 14.58 10.69
N ASP A 10 4.72 14.62 11.70
CA ASP A 10 6.16 14.47 11.52
C ASP A 10 6.50 13.01 11.24
N GLU A 11 5.81 12.08 11.90
CA GLU A 11 5.90 10.64 11.66
C GLU A 11 5.37 10.29 10.26
N ILE A 12 4.21 10.82 9.85
CA ILE A 12 3.67 10.65 8.48
C ILE A 12 4.68 11.13 7.43
N THR A 13 5.25 12.32 7.63
CA THR A 13 6.26 12.90 6.73
C THR A 13 7.52 12.05 6.68
N SER A 14 7.99 11.58 7.83
CA SER A 14 9.17 10.72 7.94
C SER A 14 8.97 9.38 7.22
N LEU A 15 7.79 8.76 7.37
CA LEU A 15 7.43 7.53 6.68
C LEU A 15 7.49 7.73 5.16
N GLY A 16 6.79 8.74 4.62
CA GLY A 16 6.81 9.00 3.17
C GLY A 16 8.21 9.25 2.62
N ALA A 17 9.00 10.08 3.30
CA ALA A 17 10.38 10.39 2.92
C ALA A 17 11.32 9.18 2.96
N SER A 18 11.00 8.16 3.78
CA SER A 18 11.82 6.95 3.92
C SER A 18 11.69 5.97 2.76
N LEU A 19 10.63 6.07 1.94
CA LEU A 19 10.37 5.14 0.85
C LEU A 19 11.44 5.27 -0.25
N ARG A 20 12.16 4.18 -0.52
CA ARG A 20 13.17 4.11 -1.59
C ARG A 20 12.85 2.96 -2.55
N PRO A 21 13.01 3.15 -3.87
CA PRO A 21 12.81 2.06 -4.82
C PRO A 21 13.84 0.96 -4.55
N ILE A 22 13.39 -0.30 -4.53
CA ILE A 22 14.27 -1.46 -4.55
C ILE A 22 14.73 -1.69 -6.00
N GLU A 23 16.02 -1.94 -6.22
CA GLU A 23 16.55 -2.20 -7.56
C GLU A 23 15.79 -3.36 -8.24
N GLN A 24 15.09 -3.06 -9.33
CA GLN A 24 14.27 -3.99 -10.11
C GLN A 24 15.06 -5.15 -10.75
N LYS A 25 16.39 -5.19 -10.64
CA LYS A 25 17.22 -6.29 -11.18
C LYS A 25 16.91 -7.66 -10.57
N LEU A 26 16.16 -7.70 -9.46
CA LEU A 26 15.69 -8.92 -8.80
C LEU A 26 14.25 -9.30 -9.16
N LEU A 27 13.47 -8.38 -9.71
CA LEU A 27 12.12 -8.67 -10.17
C LEU A 27 12.25 -9.21 -11.60
N LYS A 28 11.87 -10.47 -11.82
CA LYS A 28 11.80 -11.05 -13.17
C LYS A 28 11.02 -10.09 -14.06
N GLN A 29 11.73 -9.39 -14.96
CA GLN A 29 11.10 -8.63 -16.02
C GLN A 29 10.46 -9.67 -16.93
N ASP A 30 9.17 -9.89 -16.71
CA ASP A 30 8.40 -10.71 -17.63
C ASP A 30 8.44 -10.04 -19.00
N VAL A 31 8.60 -10.83 -20.05
CA VAL A 31 8.80 -10.35 -21.43
C VAL A 31 7.53 -9.67 -22.00
N GLN A 32 6.48 -9.50 -21.18
CA GLN A 32 5.34 -8.65 -21.47
C GLN A 32 5.75 -7.18 -21.32
N LYS A 33 6.11 -6.57 -22.46
CA LYS A 33 6.55 -5.16 -22.61
C LYS A 33 5.61 -4.09 -22.03
N ASP A 34 4.42 -4.47 -21.57
CA ASP A 34 3.38 -3.54 -21.16
C ASP A 34 3.20 -3.46 -19.64
N ILE A 35 3.88 -4.31 -18.86
CA ILE A 35 3.76 -4.34 -17.39
C ILE A 35 5.03 -3.79 -16.73
N THR A 36 4.87 -2.78 -15.88
CA THR A 36 5.93 -2.20 -15.05
C THR A 36 5.63 -2.41 -13.57
N ARG A 37 6.57 -2.97 -12.82
CA ARG A 37 6.43 -3.21 -11.38
C ARG A 37 7.37 -2.31 -10.60
N ILE A 38 6.84 -1.52 -9.68
CA ILE A 38 7.62 -0.64 -8.81
C ILE A 38 7.44 -1.11 -7.38
N TRP A 39 8.55 -1.38 -6.71
CA TRP A 39 8.56 -1.70 -5.28
C TRP A 39 9.38 -0.66 -4.55
N LEU A 40 8.77 0.03 -3.59
CA LEU A 40 9.44 0.92 -2.66
C LEU A 40 9.44 0.31 -1.27
N GLN A 41 10.58 0.36 -0.59
CA GLN A 41 10.74 -0.08 0.78
C GLN A 41 11.05 1.13 1.67
N GLY A 42 10.34 1.22 2.79
CA GLY A 42 10.61 2.21 3.82
C GLY A 42 11.80 1.80 4.69
N ILE A 43 12.26 2.72 5.54
CA ILE A 43 13.37 2.45 6.46
C ILE A 43 12.94 1.53 7.63
N GLU A 44 11.65 1.55 7.98
CA GLU A 44 11.11 0.72 9.04
C GLU A 44 10.82 -0.71 8.54
N PRO A 45 10.99 -1.73 9.41
CA PRO A 45 10.55 -3.09 9.09
C PRO A 45 9.06 -3.13 8.76
N TYR A 46 8.67 -4.02 7.84
CA TYR A 46 7.27 -4.23 7.46
C TYR A 46 6.59 -2.96 6.93
N PHE A 47 7.36 -2.09 6.28
CA PHE A 47 6.87 -0.93 5.56
C PHE A 47 7.32 -0.97 4.11
N ASP A 48 6.37 -1.18 3.21
CA ASP A 48 6.62 -1.25 1.77
C ASP A 48 5.39 -0.83 0.96
N VAL A 49 5.65 -0.35 -0.26
CA VAL A 49 4.63 0.04 -1.24
C VAL A 49 4.96 -0.61 -2.57
N PHE A 50 3.99 -1.29 -3.15
CA PHE A 50 4.10 -2.00 -4.40
C PHE A 50 3.06 -1.50 -5.39
N PHE A 51 3.50 -1.27 -6.62
CA PHE A 51 2.67 -0.86 -7.75
C PHE A 51 2.90 -1.80 -8.92
N GLU A 52 1.82 -2.21 -9.57
CA GLU A 52 1.86 -2.76 -10.92
C GLU A 52 1.14 -1.80 -11.86
N PHE A 53 1.86 -1.41 -12.91
CA PHE A 53 1.34 -0.57 -13.98
C PHE A 53 1.16 -1.40 -15.24
N LYS A 54 0.07 -1.16 -15.97
CA LYS A 54 -0.12 -1.64 -17.34
C LYS A 54 -0.46 -0.45 -18.23
N ASN A 55 0.32 -0.23 -19.29
CA ASN A 55 0.14 0.93 -20.17
C ASN A 55 0.08 2.27 -19.40
N ASP A 56 0.96 2.43 -18.39
CA ASP A 56 1.02 3.61 -17.52
C ASP A 56 -0.19 3.79 -16.56
N GLU A 57 -1.12 2.84 -16.50
CA GLU A 57 -2.24 2.82 -15.55
C GLU A 57 -1.97 1.88 -14.37
N ILE A 58 -2.35 2.26 -13.15
CA ILE A 58 -2.26 1.38 -11.98
C ILE A 58 -3.26 0.24 -12.17
N VAL A 59 -2.78 -1.00 -12.21
CA VAL A 59 -3.64 -2.21 -12.22
C VAL A 59 -3.63 -2.95 -10.88
N TRP A 60 -2.58 -2.74 -10.09
CA TRP A 60 -2.46 -3.26 -8.74
C TRP A 60 -1.70 -2.27 -7.85
N PHE A 61 -2.18 -2.11 -6.63
CA PHE A 61 -1.53 -1.34 -5.58
C PHE A 61 -1.55 -2.15 -4.28
N GLN A 62 -0.43 -2.11 -3.55
CA GLN A 62 -0.38 -2.63 -2.20
C GLN A 62 0.51 -1.75 -1.33
N PHE A 63 0.05 -1.46 -0.13
CA PHE A 63 0.77 -0.77 0.92
C PHE A 63 0.78 -1.65 2.15
N THR A 64 1.93 -1.81 2.80
CA THR A 64 2.03 -2.49 4.09
C THR A 64 2.69 -1.57 5.08
N LEU A 65 2.16 -1.48 6.30
CA LEU A 65 2.78 -0.78 7.41
C LEU A 65 2.43 -1.47 8.72
N ARG A 66 3.45 -1.85 9.50
CA ARG A 66 3.31 -2.35 10.88
C ARG A 66 2.30 -3.50 10.98
N GLY A 67 2.37 -4.43 10.05
CA GLY A 67 1.51 -5.59 10.02
C GLY A 67 0.11 -5.37 9.44
N LYS A 68 -0.27 -4.13 9.09
CA LYS A 68 -1.48 -3.83 8.33
C LYS A 68 -1.16 -3.73 6.85
N SER A 69 -2.12 -4.05 6.00
CA SER A 69 -2.03 -3.94 4.56
C SER A 69 -3.27 -3.28 3.97
N LEU A 70 -3.06 -2.51 2.91
CA LEU A 70 -4.09 -1.93 2.07
C LEU A 70 -3.75 -2.33 0.64
N SER A 71 -4.71 -2.90 -0.07
CA SER A 71 -4.55 -3.31 -1.45
C SER A 71 -5.70 -2.80 -2.30
N TRP A 72 -5.43 -2.66 -3.59
CA TRP A 72 -6.41 -2.30 -4.59
C TRP A 72 -6.06 -2.97 -5.91
N ASP A 73 -7.09 -3.39 -6.63
CA ASP A 73 -6.95 -3.99 -7.94
C ASP A 73 -8.01 -3.50 -8.92
N THR A 74 -7.64 -3.43 -10.19
CA THR A 74 -8.52 -2.92 -11.24
C THR A 74 -9.76 -3.80 -11.51
N LYS A 75 -9.80 -5.07 -11.06
CA LYS A 75 -10.92 -5.97 -11.31
C LYS A 75 -12.02 -5.78 -10.27
N SER A 76 -11.65 -5.67 -9.00
CA SER A 76 -12.58 -5.38 -7.92
C SER A 76 -12.97 -3.90 -7.89
N LYS A 77 -12.06 -3.01 -8.33
CA LYS A 77 -12.18 -1.56 -8.18
C LYS A 77 -12.54 -1.18 -6.74
N ALA A 78 -12.03 -1.91 -5.75
CA ALA A 78 -12.35 -1.68 -4.34
C ALA A 78 -11.06 -1.71 -3.50
N TRP A 79 -11.02 -0.87 -2.47
CA TRP A 79 -10.01 -0.99 -1.43
C TRP A 79 -10.27 -2.24 -0.59
N GLN A 80 -9.19 -2.93 -0.23
CA GLN A 80 -9.22 -4.05 0.69
C GLN A 80 -8.12 -3.87 1.73
N THR A 81 -8.50 -3.81 3.00
CA THR A 81 -7.56 -3.86 4.12
C THR A 81 -7.40 -5.27 4.62
N GLY A 82 -6.30 -5.52 5.32
CA GLY A 82 -6.06 -6.81 5.97
C GLY A 82 -4.86 -6.78 6.89
N LEU A 83 -4.72 -7.83 7.67
CA LEU A 83 -3.57 -8.04 8.55
C LEU A 83 -2.60 -9.02 7.92
N THR A 84 -1.33 -8.66 7.96
CA THR A 84 -0.24 -9.56 7.55
C THR A 84 0.16 -10.45 8.72
N ASN A 85 0.57 -11.68 8.42
CA ASN A 85 1.15 -12.59 9.40
C ASN A 85 2.56 -12.18 9.89
N GLU A 86 3.12 -11.08 9.38
CA GLU A 86 4.49 -10.63 9.64
C GLU A 86 4.78 -10.35 11.13
N LEU A 87 3.76 -10.07 11.95
CA LEU A 87 3.88 -9.82 13.39
C LEU A 87 3.45 -11.02 14.27
N LYS A 88 3.00 -12.14 13.69
CA LYS A 88 2.60 -13.34 14.45
C LYS A 88 3.87 -14.10 14.89
N ARG A 89 4.29 -13.87 16.14
CA ARG A 89 5.55 -14.39 16.73
C ARG A 89 5.49 -15.83 17.24
N ASP A 90 4.33 -16.48 17.21
CA ASP A 90 4.09 -17.74 17.94
C ASP A 90 4.18 -19.03 17.09
N ASP A 91 4.63 -18.95 15.84
CA ASP A 91 4.73 -20.15 15.01
C ASP A 91 6.10 -20.26 14.35
N ILE A 92 6.96 -21.07 14.97
CA ILE A 92 8.38 -21.29 14.67
C ILE A 92 8.56 -22.13 13.38
N SER A 93 7.50 -22.24 12.57
CA SER A 93 7.42 -23.04 11.35
C SER A 93 7.42 -22.19 10.08
N PHE A 94 7.47 -20.86 10.18
CA PHE A 94 7.22 -19.98 9.04
C PHE A 94 8.49 -19.71 8.23
N TYR A 95 8.49 -20.23 7.00
CA TYR A 95 9.37 -19.77 5.94
C TYR A 95 9.20 -18.25 5.78
N PRO A 96 10.27 -17.43 5.87
CA PRO A 96 10.21 -15.96 5.74
C PRO A 96 9.83 -15.45 4.33
N ALA A 97 9.30 -16.32 3.47
CA ALA A 97 8.98 -16.06 2.06
C ALA A 97 7.48 -16.05 1.73
N SER A 98 6.58 -16.27 2.70
CA SER A 98 5.12 -16.23 2.48
C SER A 98 4.46 -15.16 3.35
N LYS A 99 4.45 -13.92 2.87
CA LYS A 99 3.57 -12.87 3.40
C LYS A 99 2.14 -13.27 3.04
N THR A 100 1.36 -13.63 4.04
CA THR A 100 -0.08 -13.94 3.86
C THR A 100 -0.87 -12.75 4.40
N ILE A 101 -1.80 -12.26 3.59
CA ILE A 101 -2.73 -11.20 3.97
C ILE A 101 -4.05 -11.86 4.35
N ASP A 102 -4.43 -11.73 5.61
CA ASP A 102 -5.75 -12.06 6.10
C ASP A 102 -6.63 -10.82 5.88
N ASN A 103 -7.47 -10.86 4.85
CA ASN A 103 -8.32 -9.74 4.48
C ASN A 103 -9.37 -9.43 5.54
N ASP A 104 -9.60 -8.16 5.81
CA ASP A 104 -10.67 -7.71 6.70
C ASP A 104 -12.04 -7.88 6.04
N ASN A 105 -13.06 -8.13 6.85
CA ASN A 105 -14.45 -8.19 6.38
C ASN A 105 -15.00 -6.80 5.99
N LEU A 106 -14.41 -5.73 6.53
CA LEU A 106 -14.75 -4.33 6.27
C LEU A 106 -13.45 -3.55 6.08
N VAL A 107 -13.49 -2.55 5.20
CA VAL A 107 -12.36 -1.66 4.93
C VAL A 107 -12.07 -0.81 6.18
N ASP A 108 -10.83 -0.89 6.68
CA ASP A 108 -10.31 0.03 7.71
C ASP A 108 -10.05 1.41 7.07
N TRP A 109 -11.06 2.28 7.10
CA TRP A 109 -10.99 3.64 6.56
C TRP A 109 -10.01 4.54 7.31
N GLU A 110 -9.77 4.29 8.61
CA GLU A 110 -8.75 5.03 9.37
C GLU A 110 -7.36 4.72 8.81
N PHE A 111 -7.07 3.44 8.58
CA PHE A 111 -5.83 3.03 7.95
C PHE A 111 -5.73 3.50 6.50
N THR A 112 -6.82 3.44 5.74
CA THR A 112 -6.87 3.94 4.35
C THR A 112 -6.52 5.42 4.26
N ASN A 113 -7.06 6.25 5.15
CA ASN A 113 -6.75 7.68 5.22
C ASN A 113 -5.32 7.96 5.68
N LEU A 114 -4.78 7.13 6.58
CA LEU A 114 -3.37 7.20 6.96
C LEU A 114 -2.46 6.91 5.76
N VAL A 115 -2.75 5.88 4.98
CA VAL A 115 -2.00 5.57 3.76
C VAL A 115 -2.04 6.74 2.78
N LYS A 116 -3.23 7.29 2.50
CA LYS A 116 -3.38 8.49 1.67
C LYS A 116 -2.50 9.64 2.15
N SER A 117 -2.54 9.93 3.45
CA SER A 117 -1.73 10.99 4.08
C SER A 117 -0.22 10.77 3.91
N ILE A 118 0.26 9.53 4.00
CA ILE A 118 1.67 9.19 3.79
C ILE A 118 2.07 9.41 2.33
N LEU A 119 1.25 8.99 1.36
CA LEU A 119 1.56 9.15 -0.06
C LEU A 119 1.51 10.63 -0.49
N GLU A 120 0.62 11.43 0.11
CA GLU A 120 0.49 12.88 -0.15
C GLU A 120 1.77 13.67 0.17
N THR A 121 2.60 13.19 1.11
CA THR A 121 3.91 13.81 1.42
C THR A 121 4.86 13.85 0.22
N ARG A 122 4.60 13.05 -0.82
CA ARG A 122 5.39 12.93 -2.05
C ARG A 122 4.53 13.09 -3.30
N ALA A 123 3.46 13.87 -3.21
CA ALA A 123 2.52 14.09 -4.32
C ALA A 123 3.16 14.70 -5.59
N GLU A 124 4.34 15.32 -5.50
CA GLU A 124 5.08 15.86 -6.65
C GLU A 124 5.64 14.76 -7.57
N GLU A 125 5.80 13.54 -7.05
CA GLU A 125 6.28 12.40 -7.82
C GLU A 125 5.13 11.68 -8.52
N GLN A 126 5.27 11.45 -9.83
CA GLN A 126 4.19 10.97 -10.69
C GLN A 126 3.51 9.68 -10.20
N ILE A 127 4.28 8.72 -9.67
CA ILE A 127 3.74 7.45 -9.17
C ILE A 127 2.81 7.65 -7.96
N PHE A 128 3.17 8.58 -7.07
CA PHE A 128 2.37 8.89 -5.88
C PHE A 128 1.17 9.76 -6.24
N ALA A 129 1.34 10.71 -7.17
CA ALA A 129 0.21 11.49 -7.71
C ALA A 129 -0.88 10.59 -8.32
N LYS A 130 -0.50 9.56 -9.08
CA LYS A 130 -1.45 8.57 -9.63
C LYS A 130 -2.14 7.76 -8.54
N ALA A 131 -1.40 7.34 -7.52
CA ALA A 131 -1.99 6.64 -6.37
C ALA A 131 -3.02 7.53 -5.65
N ILE A 132 -2.70 8.80 -5.40
CA ILE A 132 -3.60 9.76 -4.73
C ILE A 132 -4.86 10.00 -5.58
N ALA A 133 -4.72 10.10 -6.90
CA ALA A 133 -5.86 10.22 -7.81
C ALA A 133 -6.80 9.01 -7.71
N LEU A 134 -6.27 7.81 -7.50
CA LEU A 134 -7.06 6.60 -7.30
C LEU A 134 -7.91 6.67 -6.01
N PHE A 135 -7.34 7.16 -4.90
CA PHE A 135 -8.11 7.41 -3.67
C PHE A 135 -9.25 8.40 -3.91
N ASN A 136 -8.95 9.53 -4.58
CA ASN A 136 -9.94 10.57 -4.83
C ASN A 136 -11.08 10.12 -5.77
N ALA A 137 -10.78 9.25 -6.74
CA ALA A 137 -11.79 8.71 -7.65
C ALA A 137 -12.83 7.84 -6.92
N GLN A 138 -12.39 7.05 -5.93
CA GLN A 138 -13.32 6.24 -5.13
C GLN A 138 -14.13 7.06 -4.13
N ASP A 139 -13.54 8.13 -3.58
CA ASP A 139 -14.28 9.07 -2.71
C ASP A 139 -15.47 9.72 -3.45
N GLN A 140 -15.39 9.86 -4.78
CA GLN A 140 -16.47 10.38 -5.61
C GLN A 140 -17.55 9.33 -5.94
N GLU A 141 -17.18 8.07 -6.18
CA GLU A 141 -18.14 6.99 -6.45
C GLU A 141 -19.03 6.67 -5.23
N MET A 142 -18.56 6.91 -3.99
CA MET A 142 -19.38 6.77 -2.77
C MET A 142 -20.29 7.98 -2.48
N GLY A 143 -20.11 9.10 -3.20
CA GLY A 143 -20.90 10.31 -3.04
C GLY A 143 -22.20 10.34 -3.84
N ASP A 144 -22.35 9.45 -4.82
CA ASP A 144 -23.47 9.40 -5.77
C ASP A 144 -24.60 8.42 -5.39
N GLU A 145 -24.53 7.78 -4.21
CA GLU A 145 -25.60 6.92 -3.65
C GLU A 145 -26.45 7.62 -2.57
N ASN A 146 -26.94 8.85 -2.83
CA ASN A 146 -27.97 9.50 -1.99
C ASN A 146 -29.17 10.01 -2.79
#